data_AF-A0A0X3P1R2-F1
#
_entry.id   AF-A0A0X3P1R2-F1
#
_cell.length_a   1.000
_cell.length_b   1.000
_cell.length_c   1.000
_cell.angle_alpha   90.00
_cell.angle_beta   90.00
_cell.angle_gamma   90.00
#
_symmetry.space_group_name_H-M   'P 1'
#
loop_
_entity.id
_entity.type
_entity.pdbx_description
1 polymer ?
#
loop_
_entity_poly.entity_id
_entity_poly.type
_entity_poly.pdbx_seq_one_letter_code
_entity_poly.pdbx_strand_id
1 'polypeptide(L)'
;MHLLGKSKCRLISSDSEASLSFAVSQLLALRLCSITSSKFSNKETSVVVNESVRGANVFVFQNQCKPANDSLMEILSVIQTCMLCSADRITAILPYMPYTSLHHVGATEVR
;
A
#
# COMPACT_ATOMS: atom_id res chain seq x y z
N MET A 1 2.62 -5.80 -25.90
CA MET A 1 2.21 -5.62 -24.49
C MET A 1 2.93 -4.40 -23.92
N HIS A 2 2.40 -3.21 -24.19
CA HIS A 2 3.03 -1.91 -23.87
C HIS A 2 1.99 -1.03 -23.18
N LEU A 3 1.36 -1.52 -22.10
CA LEU A 3 0.25 -0.82 -21.42
C LEU A 3 0.73 0.18 -20.34
N LEU A 4 2.01 0.13 -19.96
CA LEU A 4 2.65 1.14 -19.11
C LEU A 4 3.74 1.81 -19.94
N GLY A 5 3.33 2.74 -20.81
CA GLY A 5 4.22 3.46 -21.70
C GLY A 5 5.27 4.23 -20.91
N LYS A 6 6.57 3.93 -21.12
CA LYS A 6 7.79 4.67 -20.71
C LYS A 6 7.93 5.16 -19.25
N SER A 7 6.90 5.12 -18.43
CA SER A 7 6.88 5.59 -17.06
C SER A 7 7.36 4.47 -16.14
N LYS A 8 8.39 4.76 -15.34
CA LYS A 8 8.95 3.84 -14.36
C LYS A 8 7.85 3.49 -13.35
N CYS A 9 7.29 2.29 -13.43
CA CYS A 9 6.24 1.83 -12.53
C CYS A 9 6.82 0.88 -11.46
N ARG A 10 6.44 1.09 -10.21
CA ARG A 10 6.91 0.34 -9.04
C ARG A 10 5.70 -0.21 -8.30
N LEU A 11 5.68 -1.51 -8.04
CA LEU A 11 4.67 -2.12 -7.17
C LEU A 11 5.30 -2.34 -5.79
N ILE A 12 4.71 -1.78 -4.74
CA ILE A 12 5.11 -2.02 -3.35
C ILE A 12 4.05 -2.93 -2.72
N SER A 13 4.47 -4.03 -2.10
CA SER A 13 3.61 -4.85 -1.27
C SER A 13 4.00 -4.65 0.18
N SER A 14 3.02 -4.34 1.02
CA SER A 14 3.15 -4.53 2.46
C SER A 14 3.23 -6.03 2.82
N ASP A 15 3.72 -6.34 4.01
CA ASP A 15 3.95 -7.72 4.50
C ASP A 15 2.64 -8.55 4.64
N SER A 16 1.51 -7.87 4.60
CA SER A 16 0.17 -8.46 4.65
C SER A 16 -0.15 -9.17 3.33
N GLU A 17 0.24 -10.44 3.24
CA GLU A 17 -0.05 -11.40 2.15
C GLU A 17 0.73 -11.18 0.83
N ALA A 18 2.03 -11.50 0.88
CA ALA A 18 2.93 -11.44 -0.28
C ALA A 18 2.48 -12.27 -1.50
N SER A 19 1.68 -13.33 -1.31
CA SER A 19 1.21 -14.20 -2.41
C SER A 19 0.30 -13.49 -3.39
N LEU A 20 -0.64 -12.67 -2.90
CA LEU A 20 -1.58 -11.93 -3.75
C LEU A 20 -0.83 -10.85 -4.55
N SER A 21 0.03 -10.09 -3.87
CA SER A 21 0.86 -9.07 -4.50
C SER A 21 1.80 -9.65 -5.55
N PHE A 22 2.33 -10.86 -5.33
CA PHE A 22 3.14 -11.57 -6.30
C PHE A 22 2.33 -12.00 -7.53
N ALA A 23 1.12 -12.52 -7.35
CA ALA A 23 0.24 -12.84 -8.47
C ALA A 23 -0.10 -11.59 -9.32
N VAL A 24 -0.40 -10.46 -8.66
CA VAL A 24 -0.66 -9.17 -9.33
C VAL A 24 0.59 -8.66 -10.06
N SER A 25 1.76 -8.77 -9.44
CA SER A 25 3.06 -8.45 -10.04
C SER A 25 3.32 -9.24 -11.32
N GLN A 26 3.03 -10.55 -11.31
CA GLN A 26 3.16 -11.41 -12.47
C GLN A 26 2.19 -11.03 -13.59
N LEU A 27 0.92 -10.76 -13.26
CA LEU A 27 -0.10 -10.36 -14.23
C LEU A 27 0.21 -9.02 -14.90
N LEU A 28 0.76 -8.07 -14.15
CA LEU A 28 1.12 -6.73 -14.65
C LEU A 28 2.52 -6.67 -15.26
N ALA A 29 3.30 -7.75 -15.19
CA ALA A 29 4.72 -7.79 -15.55
C ALA A 29 5.54 -6.66 -14.87
N LEU A 30 5.19 -6.34 -13.62
CA LEU A 30 5.85 -5.30 -12.83
C LEU A 30 6.74 -5.93 -11.78
N ARG A 31 7.89 -5.30 -11.51
CA ARG A 31 8.78 -5.74 -10.42
C ARG A 31 8.24 -5.25 -9.08
N LEU A 32 8.14 -6.17 -8.11
CA LEU A 32 7.94 -5.83 -6.71
C LEU A 32 9.17 -5.08 -6.19
N CYS A 33 8.92 -3.92 -5.61
CA CYS A 33 9.90 -3.08 -4.96
C CYS A 33 10.17 -3.64 -3.56
N SER A 34 11.44 -3.85 -3.21
CA SER A 34 11.81 -4.28 -1.87
C SER A 34 11.50 -3.19 -0.85
N ILE A 35 10.73 -3.55 0.18
CA ILE A 35 10.49 -2.72 1.35
C ILE A 35 10.79 -3.51 2.62
N THR A 36 11.20 -2.80 3.67
CA THR A 36 11.38 -3.35 5.00
C THR A 36 10.43 -2.62 5.93
N SER A 37 9.44 -3.32 6.48
CA SER A 37 8.62 -2.81 7.56
C SER A 37 9.08 -3.41 8.90
N SER A 38 9.16 -2.58 9.92
CA SER A 38 9.52 -2.99 11.28
C SER A 38 8.70 -2.20 12.29
N LYS A 39 8.48 -2.81 13.46
CA LYS A 39 7.85 -2.13 14.60
C LYS A 39 8.90 -1.80 15.64
N PHE A 40 8.95 -0.54 16.06
CA PHE A 40 9.79 -0.11 17.17
C PHE A 40 9.22 -0.60 18.51
N SER A 41 10.03 -0.51 19.58
CA SER A 41 9.63 -0.93 20.94
C SER A 41 8.42 -0.16 21.48
N ASN A 42 8.17 1.05 20.98
CA ASN A 42 7.00 1.88 21.27
C ASN A 42 5.76 1.53 20.41
N LYS A 43 5.81 0.46 19.60
CA LYS A 43 4.77 0.01 18.66
C LYS A 43 4.54 0.90 17.44
N GLU A 44 5.39 1.90 17.21
CA GLU A 44 5.34 2.68 15.97
C GLU A 44 5.83 1.83 14.79
N THR A 45 5.19 2.01 13.64
CA THR A 45 5.55 1.28 12.41
C THR A 45 6.51 2.13 11.58
N SER A 46 7.68 1.57 11.31
CA SER A 46 8.71 2.15 10.46
C SER A 46 8.76 1.42 9.14
N VAL A 47 8.82 2.17 8.04
CA VAL A 47 8.90 1.60 6.69
C VAL A 47 10.07 2.22 5.96
N VAL A 48 10.95 1.37 5.46
CA VAL A 48 12.09 1.75 4.63
C VAL A 48 11.92 1.15 3.24
N VAL A 49 11.98 2.00 2.22
CA VAL A 49 11.97 1.58 0.82
C VAL A 49 13.41 1.38 0.37
N ASN A 50 13.78 0.14 0.00
CA ASN A 50 15.17 -0.22 -0.30
C ASN A 50 15.61 0.16 -1.73
N GLU A 51 14.71 0.72 -2.54
CA GLU A 51 14.97 1.07 -3.93
C GLU A 51 14.47 2.49 -4.28
N SER A 52 15.22 3.23 -5.09
CA SER A 52 14.87 4.61 -5.45
C SER A 52 13.57 4.74 -6.27
N VAL A 53 12.50 5.26 -5.66
CA VAL A 53 11.17 5.49 -6.29
C VAL A 53 11.03 6.87 -6.94
N ARG A 54 12.12 7.64 -7.07
CA ARG A 54 12.10 8.99 -7.63
C ARG A 54 11.55 9.02 -9.06
N GLY A 55 10.56 9.88 -9.30
CA GLY A 55 9.93 10.05 -10.61
C GLY A 55 9.16 8.81 -11.11
N ALA A 56 8.88 7.86 -10.22
CA ALA A 56 8.15 6.65 -10.56
C ALA A 56 6.66 6.77 -10.20
N ASN A 57 5.83 6.04 -10.94
CA ASN A 57 4.45 5.75 -10.56
C ASN A 57 4.47 4.56 -9.58
N VAL A 58 4.18 4.84 -8.32
CA VAL A 58 4.22 3.86 -7.23
C VAL A 58 2.80 3.36 -6.97
N PHE A 59 2.61 2.06 -7.07
CA PHE A 59 1.38 1.37 -6.68
C PHE A 59 1.65 0.68 -5.35
N VAL A 60 0.97 1.12 -4.29
CA VAL A 60 1.07 0.52 -2.96
C VAL A 60 -0.08 -0.45 -2.82
N PHE A 61 0.23 -1.74 -2.81
CA PHE A 61 -0.74 -2.81 -2.61
C PHE A 61 -0.71 -3.24 -1.15
N GLN A 62 -1.86 -3.13 -0.49
CA GLN A 62 -2.03 -3.70 0.84
C GLN A 62 -3.30 -4.54 0.90
N ASN A 63 -3.15 -5.82 1.19
CA ASN A 63 -4.27 -6.65 1.61
C ASN A 63 -4.51 -6.51 3.13
N GLN A 64 -5.76 -6.58 3.55
CA GLN A 64 -6.11 -6.32 4.94
C GLN A 64 -5.46 -7.33 5.89
N CYS A 65 -4.68 -6.84 6.85
CA CYS A 65 -4.25 -7.61 8.00
C CYS A 65 -5.02 -7.16 9.24
N LYS A 66 -5.36 -8.11 10.10
CA LYS A 66 -5.84 -7.78 11.45
C LYS A 66 -4.60 -7.50 12.31
N PRO A 67 -4.52 -6.36 13.03
CA PRO A 67 -5.55 -5.35 13.23
C PRO A 67 -5.59 -4.25 12.14
N ALA A 68 -6.81 -3.81 11.78
CA ALA A 68 -7.05 -2.87 10.68
C ALA A 68 -6.31 -1.52 10.80
N ASN A 69 -6.15 -1.02 12.03
CA ASN A 69 -5.40 0.22 12.29
C ASN A 69 -3.92 0.10 11.94
N ASP A 70 -3.30 -1.02 12.27
CA ASP A 70 -1.88 -1.20 12.02
C ASP A 70 -1.62 -1.29 10.51
N SER A 71 -2.47 -2.00 9.77
CA SER A 71 -2.39 -2.00 8.30
C SER A 71 -2.60 -0.61 7.72
N LEU A 72 -3.57 0.16 8.21
CA LEU A 72 -3.78 1.54 7.74
C LEU A 72 -2.56 2.42 8.01
N MET A 73 -1.98 2.32 9.22
CA MET A 73 -0.77 3.06 9.58
C MET A 73 0.46 2.63 8.77
N GLU A 74 0.60 1.35 8.46
CA GLU A 74 1.66 0.84 7.59
C GLU A 74 1.56 1.45 6.18
N ILE A 75 0.36 1.47 5.59
CA ILE A 75 0.11 2.07 4.26
C ILE A 75 0.45 3.55 4.27
N LEU A 76 -0.02 4.29 5.29
CA LEU A 76 0.27 5.71 5.42
C LEU A 76 1.78 5.97 5.54
N SER A 77 2.49 5.13 6.29
CA SER A 77 3.96 5.20 6.42
C SER A 77 4.65 4.94 5.08
N VAL A 78 4.22 3.92 4.31
CA VAL A 78 4.72 3.68 2.95
C VAL A 78 4.48 4.89 2.03
N ILE A 79 3.26 5.45 2.02
CA ILE A 79 2.91 6.61 1.20
C ILE A 79 3.77 7.80 1.61
N GLN A 80 3.93 8.07 2.90
CA GLN A 80 4.78 9.13 3.42
C GLN A 80 6.23 8.97 2.94
N THR A 81 6.82 7.78 3.09
CA THR A 81 8.17 7.50 2.61
C THR A 81 8.29 7.70 1.10
N CYS A 82 7.29 7.27 0.31
CA CYS A 82 7.28 7.49 -1.14
C CYS A 82 7.21 8.97 -1.53
N MET A 83 6.41 9.78 -0.81
CA MET A 83 6.35 11.23 -1.01
C MET A 83 7.71 11.88 -0.72
N LEU A 84 8.35 11.51 0.39
CA LEU A 84 9.69 12.01 0.76
C LEU A 84 10.75 11.62 -0.27
N CYS A 85 10.62 10.44 -0.89
CA CYS A 85 11.51 9.98 -1.97
C CYS A 85 11.19 10.60 -3.36
N SER A 86 10.26 11.55 -3.45
CA SER A 86 9.87 12.23 -4.70
C SER A 86 9.30 11.29 -5.76
N ALA A 87 8.41 10.38 -5.37
CA ALA A 87 7.57 9.65 -6.31
C ALA A 87 6.68 10.63 -7.11
N ASP A 88 6.43 10.34 -8.39
CA ASP A 88 5.64 11.22 -9.27
C ASP A 88 4.14 11.07 -9.02
N ARG A 89 3.70 9.82 -8.87
CA ARG A 89 2.33 9.46 -8.54
C ARG A 89 2.33 8.30 -7.58
N ILE A 90 1.46 8.35 -6.59
CA ILE A 90 1.26 7.27 -5.62
C ILE A 90 -0.19 6.83 -5.73
N THR A 91 -0.42 5.53 -5.92
CA THR A 91 -1.76 4.93 -6.02
C THR A 91 -1.86 3.80 -5.02
N ALA A 92 -2.71 3.97 -4.01
CA ALA A 92 -3.00 2.92 -3.05
C ALA A 92 -4.07 1.98 -3.62
N ILE A 93 -3.77 0.69 -3.66
CA ILE A 93 -4.69 -0.37 -4.06
C ILE A 93 -5.08 -1.11 -2.79
N LEU A 94 -6.33 -0.91 -2.37
CA LEU A 94 -6.91 -1.51 -1.16
C LEU A 94 -8.06 -2.43 -1.57
N PRO A 95 -7.81 -3.73 -1.79
CA PRO A 95 -8.87 -4.69 -2.15
C PRO A 95 -10.00 -4.72 -1.12
N TYR A 96 -9.65 -4.51 0.14
CA TYR A 96 -10.59 -4.32 1.24
C TYR A 96 -10.29 -3.01 1.95
N MET A 97 -11.27 -2.09 1.95
CA MET A 97 -11.13 -0.82 2.65
C MET A 97 -11.59 -0.96 4.11
N PRO A 98 -10.68 -0.84 5.11
CA PRO A 98 -11.08 -0.79 6.52
C PRO A 98 -12.09 0.33 6.75
N TYR A 99 -12.95 0.18 7.76
CA TYR A 99 -13.96 1.17 8.16
C TYR A 99 -15.17 1.37 7.25
N THR A 100 -15.27 0.63 6.14
CA THR A 100 -16.43 0.72 5.22
C THR A 100 -17.76 0.31 5.88
N SER A 101 -17.74 -0.64 6.83
CA SER A 101 -18.95 -1.19 7.46
C SER A 101 -19.66 -0.24 8.44
N LEU A 102 -19.04 0.89 8.83
CA LEU A 102 -19.61 1.81 9.84
C LEU A 102 -20.54 2.89 9.24
N HIS A 103 -20.69 2.96 7.92
CA HIS A 103 -21.53 3.97 7.26
C HIS A 103 -23.06 3.68 7.32
N HIS A 104 -23.49 2.68 8.09
CA HIS A 104 -24.92 2.36 8.30
C HIS A 104 -25.39 2.46 9.76
N VAL A 105 -24.65 3.12 10.66
CA VAL A 105 -25.08 3.32 12.06
C VAL A 105 -25.73 4.70 12.27
N GLY A 106 -26.64 5.07 11.37
CA GLY A 106 -27.39 6.34 11.44
C GLY A 106 -28.76 6.34 10.73
N ALA A 107 -29.25 5.17 10.29
CA ALA A 107 -30.56 5.05 9.62
C ALA A 107 -31.58 4.23 10.45
N THR A 108 -31.36 4.11 11.76
CA THR A 108 -32.28 3.45 12.68
C THR A 108 -32.40 4.25 13.96
N GLU A 109 -33.04 5.43 13.87
CA GLU A 109 -33.73 6.09 14.97
C GLU A 109 -34.63 7.22 14.42
N VAL A 110 -35.75 6.83 13.80
CA VAL A 110 -36.98 7.63 13.75
C VAL A 110 -38.16 6.66 13.91
N ARG A 111 -38.48 6.33 15.16
CA ARG A 111 -39.79 5.85 15.60
C ARG A 111 -40.05 6.38 17.00
#